data_AF-A0A5K0YZ57-F1
#
_entry.id   AF-A0A5K0YZ57-F1
#
_cell.length_a   1.000
_cell.length_b   1.000
_cell.length_c   1.000
_cell.angle_alpha   90.00
_cell.angle_beta   90.00
_cell.angle_gamma   90.00
#
_symmetry.space_group_name_H-M   'P 1'
#
loop_
_entity.id
_entity.type
_entity.pdbx_description
1 polymer ?
#
loop_
_entity_poly.entity_id
_entity_poly.type
_entity_poly.pdbx_seq_one_letter_code
_entity_poly.pdbx_strand_id
1 'polypeptide(L)'
;FYQNDDIVKAQKIKKCILEDEWCDKVTYFLQIIEHIWQMLREVDKEGPMLHKVYDMWDNMIEKIQNIIFRHEQKNVALDDSEFFDYVHRFLVGRWNKSNNPLHCMAHSLNPKYYGQIWLARGTVVFLLIKIQKYQKIGRY
;
A
#
# COMPACT_ATOMS: atom_id res chain seq x y z
N PHE A 1 -19.49 -46.61 6.25
CA PHE A 1 -19.50 -45.62 7.33
C PHE A 1 -18.62 -44.39 7.07
N TYR A 2 -17.50 -44.48 6.33
CA TYR A 2 -16.63 -43.32 6.06
C TYR A 2 -17.14 -42.31 4.99
N GLN A 3 -18.00 -42.72 4.06
CA GLN A 3 -18.37 -41.89 2.91
C GLN A 3 -19.44 -40.83 3.22
N ASN A 4 -20.31 -41.07 4.21
CA ASN A 4 -21.41 -40.16 4.55
C ASN A 4 -20.95 -38.95 5.39
N ASP A 5 -19.95 -39.12 6.26
CA ASP A 5 -19.39 -38.01 7.05
C ASP A 5 -18.68 -36.97 6.16
N ASP A 6 -17.99 -37.42 5.11
CA ASP A 6 -17.35 -36.53 4.13
C ASP A 6 -18.37 -35.79 3.27
N ILE A 7 -19.47 -36.43 2.89
CA ILE A 7 -20.57 -35.78 2.17
C ILE A 7 -21.24 -34.72 3.05
N VAL A 8 -21.47 -35.00 4.34
CA VAL A 8 -22.07 -34.05 5.28
C VAL A 8 -21.13 -32.87 5.53
N LYS A 9 -19.81 -33.12 5.70
CA LYS A 9 -18.80 -32.03 5.79
C LYS A 9 -18.74 -31.20 4.53
N ALA A 10 -18.71 -31.84 3.36
CA ALA A 10 -18.68 -31.16 2.06
C ALA A 10 -19.95 -30.32 1.83
N GLN A 11 -21.12 -30.81 2.24
CA GLN A 11 -22.36 -30.04 2.20
C GLN A 11 -22.35 -28.85 3.15
N LYS A 12 -21.73 -29.00 4.33
CA LYS A 12 -21.58 -27.91 5.31
C LYS A 12 -20.62 -26.83 4.82
N ILE A 13 -19.48 -27.24 4.24
CA ILE A 13 -18.52 -26.33 3.59
C ILE A 13 -19.17 -25.65 2.39
N LYS A 14 -19.88 -26.40 1.54
CA LYS A 14 -20.63 -25.84 0.40
C LYS A 14 -21.66 -24.82 0.86
N LYS A 15 -22.37 -25.08 1.96
CA LYS A 15 -23.34 -24.14 2.53
C LYS A 15 -22.67 -22.89 3.12
N CYS A 16 -21.55 -23.02 3.84
CA CYS A 16 -20.76 -21.87 4.31
C CYS A 16 -20.09 -21.07 3.20
N ILE A 17 -19.68 -21.69 2.09
CA ILE A 17 -19.13 -20.98 0.92
C ILE A 17 -20.25 -20.26 0.16
N LEU A 18 -21.45 -20.83 0.12
CA LEU A 18 -22.64 -20.23 -0.48
C LEU A 18 -23.38 -19.28 0.48
N GLU A 19 -22.91 -19.10 1.72
CA GLU A 19 -23.42 -18.07 2.60
C GLU A 19 -22.90 -16.72 2.08
N ASP A 20 -23.81 -15.89 1.58
CA ASP A 20 -23.51 -14.60 0.94
C ASP A 20 -22.57 -13.73 1.79
N GLU A 21 -22.72 -13.77 3.12
CA GLU A 21 -21.88 -13.02 4.07
C GLU A 21 -20.39 -13.43 4.04
N TRP A 22 -20.08 -14.70 3.75
CA TRP A 22 -18.70 -15.16 3.61
C TRP A 22 -18.10 -14.68 2.27
N CYS A 23 -18.86 -14.79 1.19
CA CYS A 23 -18.47 -14.29 -0.13
C CYS A 23 -18.20 -12.78 -0.10
N ASP A 24 -19.00 -12.01 0.63
CA ASP A 24 -18.82 -10.57 0.80
C ASP A 24 -17.50 -10.25 1.52
N LYS A 25 -17.17 -10.97 2.60
CA LYS A 25 -15.89 -10.82 3.32
C LYS A 25 -14.70 -11.14 2.43
N VAL A 26 -14.77 -12.22 1.65
CA VAL A 26 -13.70 -12.58 0.71
C VAL A 26 -13.53 -11.51 -0.37
N THR A 27 -14.64 -11.03 -0.92
CA THR A 27 -14.64 -9.97 -1.94
C THR A 27 -14.01 -8.69 -1.39
N TYR A 28 -14.32 -8.33 -0.15
CA TYR A 28 -13.71 -7.19 0.54
C TYR A 28 -12.18 -7.31 0.65
N PHE A 29 -11.66 -8.45 1.11
CA PHE A 29 -10.20 -8.66 1.17
C PHE A 29 -9.55 -8.66 -0.21
N LEU A 30 -10.22 -9.22 -1.22
CA LEU A 30 -9.74 -9.20 -2.60
C LEU A 30 -9.60 -7.77 -3.13
N GLN A 31 -10.54 -6.87 -2.82
CA GLN A 31 -10.43 -5.45 -3.18
C GLN A 31 -9.18 -4.82 -2.57
N ILE A 32 -8.85 -5.09 -1.31
CA ILE A 32 -7.62 -4.57 -0.69
C ILE A 32 -6.37 -5.13 -1.39
N ILE A 33 -6.32 -6.45 -1.60
CA ILE A 33 -5.17 -7.14 -2.21
C ILE A 33 -4.97 -6.69 -3.66
N GLU A 34 -6.04 -6.45 -4.40
CA GLU A 34 -5.99 -5.99 -5.78
C GLU A 34 -5.19 -4.70 -5.91
N HIS A 35 -5.39 -3.74 -5.01
CA HIS A 35 -4.68 -2.46 -5.04
C HIS A 35 -3.19 -2.62 -4.78
N ILE A 36 -2.81 -3.52 -3.86
CA ILE A 36 -1.40 -3.86 -3.60
C ILE A 36 -0.78 -4.51 -4.83
N TRP A 37 -1.47 -5.47 -5.43
CA TRP A 37 -0.99 -6.19 -6.60
C TRP A 37 -0.87 -5.30 -7.83
N GLN A 38 -1.81 -4.38 -8.06
CA GLN A 38 -1.74 -3.41 -9.15
C GLN A 38 -0.50 -2.52 -9.02
N MET A 39 -0.20 -2.04 -7.81
CA MET A 39 1.00 -1.25 -7.55
C MET A 39 2.28 -2.05 -7.86
N LEU A 40 2.38 -3.30 -7.37
CA LEU A 40 3.53 -4.18 -7.64
C LEU A 40 3.70 -4.45 -9.14
N ARG A 41 2.62 -4.79 -9.84
CA ARG A 41 2.63 -5.03 -11.30
C ARG A 41 3.14 -3.83 -12.08
N GLU A 42 2.73 -2.63 -11.68
CA GLU A 42 3.21 -1.42 -12.33
C GLU A 42 4.70 -1.20 -12.06
N VAL A 43 5.17 -1.39 -10.82
CA VAL A 43 6.61 -1.25 -10.45
C VAL A 43 7.51 -2.25 -11.18
N ASP A 44 7.01 -3.44 -11.48
CA ASP A 44 7.76 -4.49 -12.19
C ASP A 44 7.92 -4.21 -13.70
N LYS A 45 7.33 -3.14 -14.25
CA LYS A 45 7.51 -2.79 -15.67
C LYS A 45 8.91 -2.24 -15.94
N GLU A 46 9.39 -2.48 -17.16
CA GLU A 46 10.68 -1.96 -17.61
C GLU A 46 10.64 -0.43 -17.78
N GLY A 47 11.49 0.28 -17.03
CA GLY A 47 11.68 1.73 -17.14
C GLY A 47 12.05 2.41 -15.82
N PRO A 48 12.42 3.70 -15.85
CA PRO A 48 12.71 4.46 -14.62
C PRO A 48 11.42 4.72 -13.85
N MET A 49 11.03 3.77 -13.00
CA MET A 49 9.79 3.82 -12.22
C MET A 49 9.97 4.38 -10.81
N LEU A 50 11.22 4.54 -10.40
CA LEU A 50 11.59 4.88 -9.03
C LEU A 50 10.95 6.17 -8.50
N HIS A 51 10.81 7.17 -9.38
CA HIS A 51 10.19 8.44 -9.06
C HIS A 51 8.66 8.38 -8.93
N LYS A 52 8.01 7.36 -9.53
CA LYS A 52 6.56 7.12 -9.50
C LYS A 52 6.14 6.19 -8.37
N VAL A 53 7.07 5.35 -7.90
CA VAL A 53 6.86 4.35 -6.85
C VAL A 53 6.27 4.96 -5.57
N TYR A 54 6.68 6.18 -5.19
CA TYR A 54 6.09 6.90 -4.03
C TYR A 54 4.66 7.38 -4.31
N ASP A 55 4.43 8.07 -5.42
CA ASP A 55 3.08 8.53 -5.79
C ASP A 55 2.09 7.35 -5.91
N MET A 56 2.56 6.21 -6.43
CA MET A 56 1.76 4.98 -6.55
C MET A 56 1.49 4.32 -5.19
N TRP A 57 2.47 4.34 -4.28
CA TRP A 57 2.32 3.85 -2.92
C TRP A 57 1.29 4.66 -2.14
N ASP A 58 1.38 5.99 -2.19
CA ASP A 58 0.45 6.89 -1.50
C ASP A 58 -0.98 6.72 -2.04
N ASN A 59 -1.15 6.67 -3.37
CA ASN A 59 -2.44 6.41 -4.00
C ASN A 59 -3.01 5.02 -3.65
N MET A 60 -2.15 3.99 -3.55
CA MET A 60 -2.58 2.66 -3.12
C MET A 60 -3.09 2.69 -1.66
N ILE A 61 -2.38 3.37 -0.75
CA ILE A 61 -2.83 3.53 0.65
C ILE A 61 -4.18 4.26 0.70
N GLU A 62 -4.33 5.36 -0.04
CA GLU A 62 -5.58 6.13 -0.07
C GLU A 62 -6.77 5.29 -0.56
N LYS A 63 -6.57 4.46 -1.60
CA LYS A 63 -7.62 3.56 -2.09
C LYS A 63 -7.98 2.47 -1.07
N ILE A 64 -6.99 1.88 -0.40
CA ILE A 64 -7.21 0.89 0.66
C ILE A 64 -7.96 1.52 1.84
N GLN A 65 -7.59 2.74 2.25
CA GLN A 65 -8.30 3.50 3.28
C GLN A 65 -9.76 3.68 2.91
N ASN A 66 -10.05 4.14 1.69
CA ASN A 66 -11.42 4.33 1.23
C ASN A 66 -12.24 3.04 1.23
N ILE A 67 -11.66 1.90 0.87
CA ILE A 67 -12.33 0.60 0.90
C ILE A 67 -12.68 0.21 2.34
N ILE A 68 -11.72 0.32 3.25
CA ILE A 68 -11.89 -0.03 4.67
C ILE A 68 -12.96 0.86 5.31
N PHE A 69 -12.86 2.17 5.14
CA PHE A 69 -13.79 3.13 5.74
C PHE A 69 -15.22 2.97 5.21
N ARG A 70 -15.39 2.68 3.91
CA ARG A 70 -16.71 2.35 3.35
C ARG A 70 -17.27 1.06 3.94
N HIS A 71 -16.45 0.04 4.13
CA HIS A 71 -16.87 -1.22 4.75
C HIS A 71 -17.23 -1.05 6.24
N GLU A 72 -16.52 -0.18 6.96
CA GLU A 72 -16.82 0.16 8.36
C GLU A 72 -17.93 1.21 8.52
N GLN A 73 -18.48 1.75 7.43
CA GLN A 73 -19.45 2.85 7.41
C GLN A 73 -18.96 4.11 8.14
N LYS A 74 -17.67 4.40 8.00
CA LYS A 74 -16.97 5.54 8.61
C LYS A 74 -16.62 6.62 7.60
N ASN A 75 -16.51 7.85 8.08
CA ASN A 75 -16.03 8.99 7.31
C ASN A 75 -14.51 9.12 7.42
N VAL A 76 -13.83 9.10 6.27
CA VAL A 76 -12.36 9.20 6.17
C VAL A 76 -11.79 10.46 6.83
N ALA A 77 -12.55 11.55 6.91
CA ALA A 77 -12.09 12.83 7.45
C ALA A 77 -12.39 13.04 8.94
N LEU A 78 -13.30 12.26 9.52
CA LEU A 78 -13.83 12.51 10.87
C LEU A 78 -13.62 11.34 11.83
N ASP A 79 -13.54 10.13 11.31
CA ASP A 79 -13.49 8.91 12.09
C ASP A 79 -12.12 8.24 12.02
N ASP A 80 -11.78 7.48 13.06
CA ASP A 80 -10.59 6.63 13.09
C ASP A 80 -10.96 5.15 12.87
N SER A 81 -10.03 4.37 12.34
CA SER A 81 -10.21 2.93 12.11
C SER A 81 -9.00 2.14 12.61
N GLU A 82 -9.22 1.34 13.67
CA GLU A 82 -8.18 0.43 14.20
C GLU A 82 -7.71 -0.59 13.16
N PHE A 83 -8.61 -1.06 12.30
CA PHE A 83 -8.26 -1.99 11.23
C PHE A 83 -7.38 -1.31 10.17
N PHE A 84 -7.75 -0.10 9.74
CA PHE A 84 -6.91 0.68 8.83
C PHE A 84 -5.54 0.96 9.44
N ASP A 85 -5.48 1.35 10.72
CA ASP A 85 -4.22 1.58 11.43
C ASP A 85 -3.32 0.35 11.42
N TYR A 86 -3.89 -0.83 11.67
CA TYR A 86 -3.16 -2.09 11.61
C TYR A 86 -2.62 -2.37 10.19
N VAL A 87 -3.47 -2.24 9.17
CA VAL A 87 -3.09 -2.44 7.76
C VAL A 87 -2.01 -1.45 7.34
N HIS A 88 -2.18 -0.18 7.68
CA HIS A 88 -1.23 0.88 7.39
C HIS A 88 0.13 0.61 8.03
N ARG A 89 0.18 0.24 9.32
CA ARG A 89 1.43 -0.15 10.00
C ARG A 89 2.10 -1.35 9.32
N PHE A 90 1.33 -2.35 8.89
CA PHE A 90 1.86 -3.50 8.17
C PHE A 90 2.47 -3.10 6.82
N LEU A 91 1.77 -2.28 6.05
CA LEU A 91 2.24 -1.78 4.75
C LEU A 91 3.52 -0.96 4.92
N VAL A 92 3.54 0.00 5.85
CA VAL A 92 4.74 0.81 6.18
C VAL A 92 5.89 -0.08 6.66
N GLY A 93 5.61 -1.07 7.52
CA GLY A 93 6.61 -2.03 7.98
C GLY A 93 7.22 -2.86 6.84
N ARG A 94 6.40 -3.26 5.86
CA ARG A 94 6.85 -3.96 4.65
C ARG A 94 7.70 -3.04 3.76
N TRP A 95 7.26 -1.80 3.56
CA TRP A 95 7.94 -0.77 2.78
C TRP A 95 9.32 -0.43 3.34
N ASN A 96 9.40 -0.22 4.65
CA ASN A 96 10.66 0.09 5.34
C ASN A 96 11.69 -1.04 5.22
N LYS A 97 11.24 -2.29 5.12
CA LYS A 97 12.12 -3.45 4.86
C LYS A 97 12.56 -3.55 3.40
N SER A 98 11.78 -3.03 2.44
CA SER A 98 12.12 -3.05 1.01
C SER A 98 12.85 -1.79 0.53
N ASN A 99 12.87 -0.71 1.32
CA ASN A 99 13.54 0.53 0.94
C ASN A 99 15.06 0.39 0.95
N ASN A 100 15.65 0.27 -0.24
CA ASN A 100 17.05 0.56 -0.47
C ASN A 100 17.25 2.09 -0.49
N PRO A 101 18.29 2.66 0.13
CA PRO A 101 18.68 4.08 0.00
C PRO A 101 18.59 4.67 -1.41
N LEU A 102 18.78 3.86 -2.45
CA LEU A 102 18.64 4.24 -3.86
C LEU A 102 17.23 4.74 -4.22
N HIS A 103 16.16 4.14 -3.64
CA HIS A 103 14.77 4.59 -3.82
C HIS A 103 14.56 6.01 -3.29
N CYS A 104 15.05 6.28 -2.08
CA CYS A 104 14.96 7.59 -1.45
C CYS A 104 15.72 8.67 -2.23
N MET A 105 16.87 8.31 -2.84
CA MET A 105 17.64 9.23 -3.68
C MET A 105 16.89 9.61 -4.95
N ALA A 106 16.29 8.67 -5.67
CA ALA A 106 15.63 9.00 -6.94
C ALA A 106 14.36 9.83 -6.77
N HIS A 107 13.60 9.66 -5.68
CA HIS A 107 12.49 10.56 -5.36
C HIS A 107 13.00 11.95 -4.98
N SER A 108 14.03 12.01 -4.14
CA SER A 108 14.65 13.29 -3.76
C SER A 108 15.26 14.01 -4.97
N LEU A 109 15.64 13.30 -6.02
CA LEU A 109 16.24 13.87 -7.23
C LEU A 109 15.22 14.08 -8.37
N ASN A 110 13.92 13.85 -8.14
CA ASN A 110 12.90 14.06 -9.17
C ASN A 110 12.74 15.57 -9.50
N PRO A 111 13.05 16.01 -10.74
CA PRO A 111 12.98 17.41 -11.15
C PRO A 111 11.62 18.06 -10.98
N LYS A 112 10.53 17.27 -10.99
CA LYS A 112 9.14 17.74 -10.89
C LYS A 112 8.86 18.51 -9.59
N TYR A 113 9.62 18.25 -8.52
CA TYR A 113 9.46 18.92 -7.23
C TYR A 113 10.40 20.13 -7.04
N TYR A 114 11.16 20.51 -8.09
CA TYR A 114 12.11 21.62 -8.05
C TYR A 114 11.69 22.73 -9.02
N GLY A 115 11.81 23.99 -8.58
CA GLY A 115 11.61 25.15 -9.45
C GLY A 115 12.71 25.26 -10.51
N GLN A 116 12.44 25.92 -11.64
CA GLN A 116 13.39 26.08 -12.76
C GLN A 116 14.76 26.65 -12.32
N ILE A 117 14.77 27.55 -11.34
CA ILE A 117 15.99 28.17 -10.78
C ILE A 117 16.84 27.14 -10.02
N TRP A 118 16.22 26.12 -9.40
CA TRP A 118 16.91 25.04 -8.69
C TRP A 118 17.65 24.10 -9.64
N LEU A 119 17.01 23.73 -10.75
CA LEU A 119 17.61 22.85 -11.77
C LEU A 119 18.82 23.50 -12.45
N ALA A 120 18.82 24.84 -12.56
CA ALA A 120 19.90 25.58 -13.20
C ALA A 120 21.16 25.82 -12.31
N ARG A 121 21.05 25.71 -10.97
CA ARG A 121 22.12 26.14 -10.04
C ARG A 121 22.89 25.02 -9.32
N GLY A 122 22.53 23.74 -9.53
CA GLY A 122 23.38 22.56 -9.29
C GLY A 122 24.30 22.56 -8.05
N THR A 123 23.82 22.92 -6.86
CA THR A 123 24.69 23.04 -5.67
C THR A 123 24.53 21.86 -4.73
N VAL A 124 25.54 20.97 -4.73
CA VAL A 124 25.58 19.65 -4.05
C VAL A 124 25.44 19.74 -2.51
N VAL A 125 25.74 20.89 -1.91
CA VAL A 125 25.77 21.11 -0.45
C VAL A 125 24.36 21.02 0.18
N PHE A 126 23.30 21.40 -0.52
CA PHE A 126 21.93 21.34 0.02
C PHE A 126 21.26 19.96 -0.13
N LEU A 127 21.70 19.14 -1.09
CA LEU A 127 21.25 17.75 -1.24
C LEU A 127 21.65 16.90 -0.04
N LEU A 128 22.86 17.11 0.51
CA LEU A 128 23.32 16.44 1.72
C LEU A 128 22.45 16.79 2.95
N ILE A 129 22.02 18.05 3.08
CA ILE A 129 21.16 18.51 4.18
C ILE A 129 19.77 17.87 4.08
N LYS A 130 19.22 17.74 2.87
CA LYS A 130 17.88 17.15 2.66
C LYS A 130 17.88 15.63 2.85
N ILE A 131 18.92 14.93 2.35
CA ILE A 131 19.09 13.48 2.56
C ILE A 131 19.26 13.16 4.05
N GLN A 132 20.03 13.95 4.81
CA GLN A 132 20.15 13.78 6.26
C GLN A 132 18.83 14.01 7.00
N LYS A 133 17.98 14.92 6.52
CA LYS A 133 16.65 15.18 7.10
C LYS A 133 15.71 13.99 6.90
N TYR A 134 15.69 13.39 5.71
CA TYR A 134 14.85 12.21 5.42
C TYR A 134 15.36 10.92 6.09
N GLN A 135 16.68 10.74 6.24
CA GLN A 135 17.24 9.61 7.02
C GLN A 135 16.90 9.69 8.52
N LYS A 136 16.68 10.89 9.07
CA LYS A 136 16.19 11.06 10.45
C LYS A 136 14.70 10.80 10.62
N ILE A 137 13.90 10.97 9.57
CA ILE A 137 12.44 10.77 9.62
C ILE A 137 12.08 9.27 9.56
N GLY A 138 12.91 8.42 8.93
CA GLY A 138 12.74 6.96 8.93
C GLY A 138 13.16 6.22 10.21
N ARG A 139 13.21 6.90 11.36
CA ARG A 139 13.57 6.33 12.68
C ARG A 139 12.47 6.50 13.75
N TYR A 140 11.23 6.67 13.34
CA TYR A 140 10.06 6.58 14.24
C TYR A 140 9.04 5.62 13.64
#